data_AF-A0A0L6JJL3-F1
#
_entry.id   AF-A0A0L6JJL3-F1
#
_cell.length_a   1.000
_cell.length_b   1.000
_cell.length_c   1.000
_cell.angle_alpha   90.00
_cell.angle_beta   90.00
_cell.angle_gamma   90.00
#
_symmetry.space_group_name_H-M   'P 1'
#
loop_
_entity.id
_entity.type
_entity.pdbx_description
1 polymer ?
#
loop_
_entity_poly.entity_id
_entity_poly.type
_entity_poly.pdbx_seq_one_letter_code
_entity_poly.pdbx_strand_id
1 'polypeptide(L)'
;MNDKLKSLAKEYTDKVESLCILMLEGLNLRTKKDWFNYRQSHYDMEYNINGIKYIFHGSGCRVLNKDGNVIDWDFRFLFGSRWCGIDPWKLAN
;
A
#
# COMPACT_ATOMS: atom_id res chain seq x y z
N MET A 1 11.73 -4.54 -21.18
CA MET A 1 12.08 -4.12 -19.81
C MET A 1 13.18 -4.99 -19.24
N ASN A 2 14.22 -4.38 -18.66
CA ASN A 2 15.34 -5.06 -17.98
C ASN A 2 14.83 -5.98 -16.84
N ASP A 3 15.32 -7.22 -16.76
CA ASP A 3 14.89 -8.19 -15.74
C ASP A 3 15.16 -7.74 -14.31
N LYS A 4 16.18 -6.91 -14.10
CA LYS A 4 16.42 -6.24 -12.81
C LYS A 4 15.25 -5.33 -12.42
N LEU A 5 14.68 -4.60 -13.39
CA LEU A 5 13.53 -3.72 -13.15
C LEU A 5 12.27 -4.52 -12.81
N LYS A 6 12.06 -5.66 -13.48
CA LYS A 6 10.94 -6.58 -13.18
C LYS A 6 11.02 -7.09 -11.74
N SER A 7 12.21 -7.51 -11.32
CA SER A 7 12.44 -8.01 -9.96
C SER A 7 12.15 -6.93 -8.91
N LEU A 8 12.68 -5.72 -9.09
CA LEU A 8 12.45 -4.60 -8.17
C LEU A 8 10.97 -4.20 -8.09
N ALA A 9 10.27 -4.17 -9.22
CA ALA A 9 8.84 -3.87 -9.23
C ALA A 9 8.00 -4.93 -8.50
N LYS A 10 8.38 -6.21 -8.65
CA LYS A 10 7.75 -7.31 -7.92
C LYS A 10 8.00 -7.19 -6.41
N GLU A 11 9.25 -7.00 -6.01
CA GLU A 11 9.63 -6.84 -4.59
C GLU A 11 8.89 -5.67 -3.94
N TYR A 12 8.79 -4.54 -4.64
CA TYR A 12 8.01 -3.40 -4.18
C TYR A 12 6.51 -3.74 -4.04
N THR A 13 5.92 -4.42 -5.02
CA THR A 13 4.50 -4.82 -4.97
C THR A 13 4.22 -5.76 -3.80
N ASP A 14 5.07 -6.77 -3.59
CA ASP A 14 4.92 -7.74 -2.50
C ASP A 14 5.03 -7.05 -1.12
N LYS A 15 5.93 -6.07 -0.99
CA LYS A 15 6.07 -5.26 0.23
C LYS A 15 4.82 -4.43 0.50
N VAL A 16 4.29 -3.74 -0.51
CA VAL A 16 3.05 -2.96 -0.35
C VAL A 16 1.89 -3.86 0.06
N GLU A 17 1.72 -5.01 -0.59
CA GLU A 17 0.67 -5.97 -0.25
C GLU A 17 0.74 -6.40 1.22
N SER A 18 1.94 -6.75 1.68
CA SER A 18 2.20 -7.16 3.07
C SER A 18 1.85 -6.03 4.06
N LEU A 19 2.25 -4.79 3.76
CA LEU A 19 1.94 -3.62 4.60
C LEU A 19 0.43 -3.34 4.66
N CYS A 20 -0.29 -3.53 3.55
CA CYS A 20 -1.73 -3.38 3.53
C CYS A 20 -2.44 -4.45 4.34
N ILE A 21 -1.98 -5.71 4.31
CA ILE A 21 -2.53 -6.78 5.16
C ILE A 21 -2.37 -6.43 6.64
N LEU A 22 -1.16 -6.05 7.07
CA LEU A 22 -0.89 -5.64 8.46
C LEU A 22 -1.74 -4.43 8.90
N MET A 23 -1.97 -3.49 7.99
CA MET A 23 -2.84 -2.33 8.23
C MET A 23 -4.29 -2.78 8.46
N LEU A 24 -4.82 -3.66 7.61
CA LEU A 24 -6.17 -4.19 7.77
C LEU A 24 -6.32 -4.93 9.10
N GLU A 25 -5.38 -5.81 9.43
CA GLU A 25 -5.37 -6.55 10.70
C GLU A 25 -5.36 -5.60 11.91
N GLY A 26 -4.50 -4.59 11.89
CA GLY A 26 -4.41 -3.59 12.96
C GLY A 26 -5.65 -2.71 13.12
N LEU A 27 -6.42 -2.53 12.05
CA LEU A 27 -7.70 -1.81 12.05
C LEU A 27 -8.91 -2.73 12.20
N ASN A 28 -8.69 -4.04 12.37
CA ASN A 28 -9.72 -5.08 12.40
C ASN A 28 -10.65 -5.05 11.16
N LEU A 29 -10.06 -4.82 10.00
CA LEU A 29 -10.70 -4.85 8.69
C LEU A 29 -10.30 -6.13 7.94
N ARG A 30 -11.15 -6.61 7.03
CA ARG A 30 -10.90 -7.90 6.33
C ARG A 30 -10.59 -7.73 4.85
N THR A 31 -11.15 -6.69 4.24
CA THR A 31 -11.08 -6.51 2.79
C THR A 31 -10.69 -5.09 2.41
N LYS A 32 -10.21 -4.94 1.16
CA LYS A 32 -9.99 -3.63 0.55
C LYS A 32 -11.25 -2.76 0.53
N LYS A 33 -12.42 -3.38 0.39
CA LYS A 33 -13.71 -2.68 0.46
C LYS A 33 -13.97 -2.14 1.86
N ASP A 34 -13.68 -2.93 2.90
CA ASP A 34 -13.84 -2.49 4.29
C ASP A 34 -12.96 -1.27 4.58
N TRP A 35 -11.73 -1.26 4.05
CA TRP A 35 -10.86 -0.09 4.13
C TRP A 35 -11.45 1.17 3.48
N PHE A 36 -11.94 1.07 2.24
CA PHE A 36 -12.56 2.23 1.58
C PHE A 36 -13.83 2.71 2.28
N ASN A 37 -14.60 1.82 2.88
CA ASN A 37 -15.76 2.18 3.69
C ASN A 37 -15.31 2.86 5.00
N TYR A 38 -14.30 2.30 5.68
CA TYR A 38 -13.73 2.85 6.89
C TYR A 38 -13.23 4.29 6.67
N ARG A 39 -12.55 4.55 5.56
CA ARG A 39 -12.04 5.89 5.19
C ARG A 39 -13.11 6.92 4.84
N GLN A 40 -14.32 6.49 4.50
CA GLN A 40 -15.42 7.44 4.28
C GLN A 40 -15.94 8.03 5.59
N SER A 41 -15.77 7.32 6.72
CA SER A 41 -16.21 7.75 8.05
C SER A 41 -15.07 8.09 9.02
N HIS A 42 -13.82 7.75 8.69
CA HIS A 42 -12.63 8.01 9.52
C HIS A 42 -11.58 8.79 8.72
N TYR A 43 -11.39 10.05 9.11
CA TYR A 43 -10.56 11.01 8.38
C TYR A 43 -9.12 11.11 8.88
N ASP A 44 -8.73 10.29 9.87
CA ASP A 44 -7.37 10.33 10.41
C ASP A 44 -6.33 10.10 9.31
N MET A 45 -5.32 10.95 9.27
CA MET A 45 -4.29 10.89 8.24
C MET A 45 -3.08 10.06 8.69
N GLU A 46 -3.02 9.69 9.97
CA GLU A 46 -1.89 8.95 10.53
C GLU A 46 -2.37 7.83 11.44
N TYR A 47 -1.76 6.65 11.30
CA TYR A 47 -2.01 5.49 12.15
C TYR A 47 -0.68 4.89 12.58
N ASN A 48 -0.60 4.44 13.83
CA ASN A 48 0.53 3.68 14.32
C ASN A 48 0.05 2.27 14.65
N ILE A 49 0.43 1.30 13.82
CA ILE A 49 -0.02 -0.08 13.89
C ILE A 49 1.23 -0.94 14.08
N ASN A 50 1.33 -1.63 15.22
CA ASN A 50 2.47 -2.50 15.54
C ASN A 50 3.85 -1.81 15.42
N GLY A 51 3.92 -0.49 15.66
CA GLY A 51 5.14 0.30 15.53
C GLY A 51 5.51 0.67 14.09
N ILE A 52 4.58 0.51 13.14
CA ILE A 52 4.66 0.98 11.77
C ILE A 52 3.79 2.24 11.66
N LYS A 53 4.37 3.35 11.20
CA LYS A 53 3.63 4.60 11.00
C LYS A 53 3.10 4.65 9.58
N TYR A 54 1.78 4.61 9.42
CA TYR A 54 1.07 4.79 8.16
C TYR A 54 0.62 6.26 8.08
N ILE A 55 1.01 6.96 7.01
CA ILE A 55 0.69 8.35 6.74
C ILE A 55 -0.06 8.41 5.41
N PHE A 56 -1.36 8.62 5.47
CA PHE A 56 -2.21 8.76 4.30
C PHE A 56 -2.01 10.13 3.68
N HIS A 57 -1.97 10.18 2.35
CA HIS A 57 -1.85 11.42 1.59
C HIS A 57 -2.64 11.26 0.29
N GLY A 58 -3.42 12.28 -0.11
CA GLY A 58 -4.24 12.22 -1.32
C GLY A 58 -4.99 10.88 -1.48
N SER A 59 -4.51 10.03 -2.39
CA SER A 59 -5.03 8.69 -2.65
C SER A 59 -4.04 7.55 -2.38
N GLY A 60 -3.02 7.82 -1.59
CA GLY A 60 -1.94 6.91 -1.30
C GLY A 60 -1.66 6.81 0.19
N CYS A 61 -0.60 6.10 0.50
CA CYS A 61 -0.10 5.90 1.84
C CYS A 61 1.42 5.82 1.81
N ARG A 62 2.03 6.43 2.82
CA ARG A 62 3.45 6.31 3.13
C ARG A 62 3.59 5.54 4.43
N VAL A 63 4.47 4.56 4.44
CA VAL A 63 4.89 3.86 5.64
C VAL A 63 6.29 4.29 6.03
N LEU A 64 6.48 4.55 7.33
CA LEU A 64 7.80 4.58 7.97
C LEU A 64 7.90 3.42 8.96
N ASN A 65 8.88 2.54 8.75
CA ASN A 65 9.20 1.48 9.70
C ASN A 65 10.29 1.91 10.70
N LYS A 66 10.49 1.12 11.76
CA LYS A 66 11.45 1.41 12.83
C LYS A 66 12.91 1.51 12.34
N ASP A 67 13.21 0.84 11.24
CA ASP A 67 14.54 0.84 10.62
C ASP A 67 14.76 2.03 9.67
N GLY A 68 13.80 2.96 9.59
CA GLY A 68 13.87 4.15 8.74
C GLY A 68 13.57 3.90 7.27
N ASN A 69 13.12 2.70 6.89
CA ASN A 69 12.69 2.43 5.52
C ASN A 69 11.37 3.15 5.25
N VAL A 70 11.31 3.77 4.06
CA VAL A 70 10.13 4.48 3.57
C VAL A 70 9.59 3.76 2.35
N ILE A 71 8.31 3.38 2.41
CA ILE A 71 7.58 2.83 1.26
C ILE A 71 6.37 3.72 1.05
N ASP A 72 6.20 4.21 -0.17
CA ASP A 72 5.12 5.14 -0.55
C ASP A 72 4.43 4.59 -1.79
N TRP A 73 3.10 4.53 -1.77
CA TRP A 73 2.32 4.03 -2.89
C TRP A 73 0.98 4.76 -3.01
N ASP A 74 0.42 4.71 -4.22
CA ASP A 74 -0.94 5.15 -4.52
C ASP A 74 -1.91 3.97 -4.62
N PHE A 75 -3.11 4.15 -4.07
CA PHE A 75 -4.25 3.24 -4.26
C PHE A 75 -4.93 3.43 -5.64
N ARG A 76 -4.59 4.51 -6.38
CA ARG A 76 -5.10 4.78 -7.74
C ARG A 76 -4.49 3.81 -8.75
N PHE A 77 -5.19 3.61 -9.89
CA PHE A 77 -4.89 2.65 -10.97
C PHE A 77 -5.24 1.18 -10.71
N LEU A 78 -6.17 0.90 -9.80
CA LEU A 78 -6.51 -0.48 -9.43
C LEU A 78 -7.99 -0.80 -9.66
N PHE A 79 -8.28 -1.33 -10.84
CA PHE A 79 -9.40 -2.26 -11.02
C PHE A 79 -8.92 -3.66 -10.55
N GLY A 80 -9.46 -4.20 -9.45
CA GLY A 80 -9.13 -5.56 -8.96
C GLY A 80 -8.51 -5.64 -7.56
N SER A 81 -7.85 -6.76 -7.26
CA SER A 81 -7.42 -7.19 -5.91
C SER A 81 -6.15 -6.52 -5.36
N ARG A 82 -5.32 -5.90 -6.19
CA ARG A 82 -4.00 -5.38 -5.76
C ARG A 82 -4.12 -4.06 -4.99
N TRP A 83 -3.17 -3.77 -4.11
CA TRP A 83 -3.12 -2.55 -3.29
C TRP A 83 -2.28 -1.40 -3.84
N CYS A 84 -1.36 -1.68 -4.75
CA CYS A 84 -0.59 -0.68 -5.49
C CYS A 84 -0.75 -0.86 -7.00
N GLY A 85 -0.97 0.25 -7.71
CA GLY A 85 -1.02 0.30 -9.16
C GLY A 85 0.35 0.66 -9.77
N ILE A 86 1.23 -0.32 -9.95
CA ILE A 86 2.15 -0.24 -11.10
C ILE A 86 1.44 -0.94 -12.25
N ASP A 87 1.05 -0.17 -13.27
CA ASP A 87 0.47 -0.74 -14.48
C ASP A 87 1.48 -1.72 -15.12
N PRO A 88 1.18 -3.03 -15.16
CA PRO A 88 2.10 -4.02 -15.71
C PRO A 88 2.45 -3.77 -17.19
N TRP A 89 1.60 -3.06 -17.95
CA TRP A 89 1.91 -2.68 -19.33
C TRP A 89 3.02 -1.64 -19.41
N LYS A 90 3.12 -0.75 -18.42
CA LYS A 90 4.26 0.17 -18.27
C LYS A 90 5.55 -0.57 -17.89
N LEU A 91 5.43 -1.81 -17.43
CA LEU A 91 6.53 -2.72 -17.14
C LEU A 91 6.81 -3.74 -18.26
N ALA A 92 5.97 -3.80 -19.29
CA ALA A 92 6.09 -4.83 -20.33
C ALA A 92 7.04 -4.43 -21.48
N ASN A 93 7.42 -3.14 -21.58
CA ASN A 93 8.27 -2.61 -22.65
C ASN A 93 9.75 -2.51 -22.29
#